data_AF-A0A0Q7QMN3-F1
#
_entry.id   AF-A0A0Q7QMN3-F1
#
_cell.length_a   1.000
_cell.length_b   1.000
_cell.length_c   1.000
_cell.angle_alpha   90.00
_cell.angle_beta   90.00
_cell.angle_gamma   90.00
#
_symmetry.space_group_name_H-M   'P 1'
#
loop_
_entity.id
_entity.type
_entity.pdbx_description
1 polymer ?
#
loop_
_entity_poly.entity_id
_entity_poly.type
_entity_poly.pdbx_seq_one_letter_code
_entity_poly.pdbx_strand_id
1 'polypeptide(L)'
;MSQASSAAKTWLLPIVTLTYGYAVTKQQFWVAVLGLIAVAIFGLLDANYLKQERAFRKLYDSVSAGGDIPAFALNPALAGPGGTKVNYWPDWEDIRSWAVAPVYGPLLLAGIAIAVWAHCH
;
A
#
# COMPACT_ATOMS: atom_id res chain seq x y z
N MET A 1 -11.83 0.67 -6.43
CA MET A 1 -10.93 0.85 -5.27
C MET A 1 -9.67 1.63 -5.63
N SER A 2 -9.35 1.77 -6.92
CA SER A 2 -8.41 2.75 -7.48
C SER A 2 -8.38 4.14 -6.81
N GLN A 3 -9.53 4.73 -6.46
CA GLN A 3 -9.58 6.03 -5.78
C GLN A 3 -8.92 6.01 -4.40
N ALA A 4 -9.09 4.93 -3.62
CA ALA A 4 -8.47 4.80 -2.30
C ALA A 4 -6.94 4.66 -2.39
N SER A 5 -6.46 3.87 -3.36
CA SER A 5 -5.04 3.78 -3.74
C SER A 5 -4.47 5.14 -4.13
N SER A 6 -5.14 5.86 -5.03
CA SER A 6 -4.71 7.21 -5.45
C SER A 6 -4.70 8.19 -4.28
N ALA A 7 -5.72 8.14 -3.41
CA ALA A 7 -5.79 8.98 -2.22
C ALA A 7 -4.63 8.70 -1.25
N ALA A 8 -4.25 7.44 -1.06
CA ALA A 8 -3.09 7.07 -0.24
C ALA A 8 -1.81 7.77 -0.75
N LYS A 9 -1.57 7.74 -2.07
CA LYS A 9 -0.42 8.44 -2.68
C LYS A 9 -0.51 9.96 -2.51
N THR A 10 -1.68 10.54 -2.78
CA THR A 10 -1.91 11.99 -2.65
C THR A 10 -1.64 12.51 -1.25
N TRP A 11 -2.04 11.75 -0.21
CA TRP A 11 -1.79 12.14 1.18
C TRP A 11 -0.37 11.84 1.64
N LEU A 12 0.29 10.80 1.11
CA LEU A 12 1.66 10.47 1.48
C LEU A 12 2.66 11.53 1.01
N LEU A 13 2.55 12.01 -0.24
CA LEU A 13 3.52 12.93 -0.84
C LEU A 13 3.80 14.20 -0.02
N PRO A 14 2.80 14.97 0.47
CA PRO A 14 3.07 16.14 1.29
C PRO A 14 3.71 15.79 2.65
N ILE A 15 3.31 14.66 3.27
CA ILE A 15 3.91 14.18 4.52
C ILE A 15 5.40 13.90 4.32
N VAL A 16 5.73 13.15 3.27
CA VAL A 16 7.12 12.80 2.96
C VAL A 16 7.92 14.04 2.58
N THR A 17 7.36 14.93 1.77
CA THR A 17 8.01 16.18 1.37
C THR A 17 8.38 17.03 2.60
N LEU A 18 7.43 17.20 3.53
CA LEU A 18 7.67 17.95 4.78
C LEU A 18 8.70 17.26 5.68
N THR A 19 8.51 15.97 5.95
CA THR A 19 9.34 15.23 6.91
C THR A 19 10.77 15.08 6.41
N TYR A 20 10.97 14.72 5.14
CA TYR A 20 12.30 14.58 4.56
C TYR A 20 12.97 15.94 4.37
N GLY A 21 12.24 16.96 3.89
CA GLY A 21 12.78 18.32 3.78
C GLY A 21 13.22 18.90 5.13
N TYR A 22 12.41 18.70 6.18
CA TYR A 22 12.76 19.12 7.53
C TYR A 22 13.95 18.33 8.09
N ALA A 23 13.97 17.00 7.92
CA ALA A 23 15.05 16.16 8.39
C ALA A 23 16.40 16.54 7.74
N VAL A 24 16.40 16.84 6.44
CA VAL A 24 17.60 17.31 5.72
C VAL A 24 18.06 18.67 6.26
N THR A 25 17.16 19.63 6.43
CA THR A 25 17.51 21.00 6.84
C THR A 25 17.91 21.14 8.30
N LYS A 26 17.39 20.28 9.18
CA LYS A 26 17.64 20.34 10.63
C LYS A 26 18.47 19.18 11.17
N GLN A 27 18.95 18.30 10.28
CA GLN A 27 19.69 17.08 10.64
C GLN A 27 18.96 16.25 11.71
N GLN A 28 17.63 16.20 11.62
CA GLN A 28 16.80 15.52 12.62
C GLN A 28 16.49 14.09 12.19
N PHE A 29 17.30 13.15 12.69
CA PHE A 29 17.13 11.71 12.46
C PHE A 29 15.70 11.23 12.69
N TRP A 30 15.10 11.60 13.83
CA TRP A 30 13.75 11.14 14.20
C TRP A 30 12.66 11.60 13.24
N VAL A 31 12.84 12.76 12.59
CA VAL A 31 11.88 13.26 11.61
C VAL A 31 12.00 12.49 10.28
N ALA A 32 13.20 12.05 9.90
CA ALA A 32 13.38 11.14 8.76
C ALA A 32 12.71 9.78 9.03
N VAL A 33 12.88 9.24 10.24
CA VAL A 33 12.22 8.00 10.68
C VAL A 33 10.70 8.13 10.65
N LEU A 34 10.15 9.28 11.06
CA LEU A 34 8.71 9.54 10.98
C LEU A 34 8.20 9.47 9.53
N GLY A 35 8.93 10.06 8.58
CA GLY A 35 8.60 9.95 7.16
C GLY A 35 8.70 8.51 6.65
N LEU A 36 9.71 7.73 7.06
CA LEU A 36 9.82 6.30 6.73
C LEU A 36 8.63 5.48 7.23
N ILE A 37 8.20 5.70 8.47
CA ILE A 37 7.03 5.04 9.05
C ILE A 37 5.78 5.40 8.24
N ALA A 38 5.62 6.66 7.84
CA ALA A 38 4.50 7.08 6.99
C ALA A 38 4.53 6.33 5.65
N VAL A 39 5.67 6.26 4.96
CA VAL A 39 5.79 5.52 3.70
C VAL A 39 5.44 4.05 3.88
N ALA A 40 5.88 3.41 4.96
CA ALA A 40 5.58 2.00 5.25
C ALA A 40 4.08 1.77 5.49
N ILE A 41 3.43 2.60 6.30
CA ILE A 41 1.99 2.49 6.59
C ILE A 41 1.17 2.70 5.33
N PHE A 42 1.44 3.77 4.57
CA PHE A 42 0.70 4.07 3.35
C PHE A 42 0.94 3.01 2.27
N GLY A 43 2.17 2.50 2.14
CA GLY A 43 2.48 1.41 1.21
C GLY A 43 1.74 0.11 1.56
N LEU A 44 1.64 -0.21 2.85
CA LEU A 44 0.87 -1.36 3.34
C LEU A 44 -0.63 -1.21 3.04
N LEU A 45 -1.19 -0.02 3.32
CA LEU A 45 -2.59 0.28 3.01
C LEU A 45 -2.87 0.17 1.51
N ASP A 46 -1.99 0.70 0.67
CA ASP A 46 -2.14 0.67 -0.78
C ASP A 46 -2.08 -0.76 -1.34
N ALA A 47 -1.14 -1.57 -0.85
CA ALA A 47 -1.08 -2.99 -1.19
C ALA A 47 -2.34 -3.75 -0.75
N ASN A 48 -2.90 -3.41 0.42
CA ASN A 48 -4.16 -3.99 0.90
C ASN A 48 -5.33 -3.63 -0.02
N TYR A 49 -5.46 -2.35 -0.41
CA TYR A 49 -6.49 -1.92 -1.34
C TYR A 49 -6.37 -2.63 -2.69
N LEU A 50 -5.14 -2.83 -3.20
CA LEU A 50 -4.91 -3.58 -4.43
C LEU A 50 -5.36 -5.04 -4.31
N LYS A 51 -5.05 -5.69 -3.18
CA LYS A 51 -5.47 -7.07 -2.90
C LYS A 51 -6.99 -7.19 -2.87
N GLN A 52 -7.67 -6.28 -2.17
CA GLN A 52 -9.13 -6.24 -2.13
C GLN A 52 -9.72 -6.04 -3.53
N GLU A 53 -9.16 -5.13 -4.33
CA GLU A 53 -9.61 -4.90 -5.70
C GLU A 53 -9.51 -6.16 -6.56
N ARG A 54 -8.38 -6.88 -6.49
CA ARG A 54 -8.21 -8.15 -7.21
C ARG A 54 -9.20 -9.21 -6.75
N ALA A 55 -9.46 -9.30 -5.45
CA ALA A 55 -10.40 -10.29 -4.89
C ALA A 55 -11.84 -10.02 -5.34
N PHE A 56 -12.28 -8.76 -5.36
CA PHE A 56 -13.59 -8.40 -5.87
C PHE A 56 -13.72 -8.57 -7.39
N ARG A 57 -12.64 -8.34 -8.16
CA ARG A 57 -12.64 -8.66 -9.61
C ARG A 57 -12.84 -10.16 -9.85
N LYS A 58 -12.13 -11.02 -9.11
CA LYS A 58 -12.33 -12.48 -9.19
C LYS A 58 -13.76 -12.89 -8.85
N LEU A 59 -14.37 -12.26 -7.84
CA LEU A 59 -15.77 -12.49 -7.49
C LEU A 59 -16.69 -12.09 -8.65
N TYR A 60 -16.50 -10.92 -9.24
CA TYR A 60 -17.27 -10.48 -10.39
C TYR A 60 -17.13 -11.43 -11.59
N ASP A 61 -15.91 -11.84 -11.92
CA ASP A 61 -15.63 -12.75 -13.03
C ASP A 61 -16.34 -14.11 -12.80
N SER A 62 -16.33 -14.62 -11.57
CA SER A 62 -17.02 -15.87 -11.23
C SER A 62 -18.55 -15.79 -11.32
N VAL A 63 -19.15 -14.66 -10.91
CA VAL A 63 -20.61 -14.44 -11.00
C VAL A 63 -21.04 -14.23 -12.45
N SER A 64 -20.28 -13.43 -13.21
CA SER A 64 -20.58 -13.13 -14.62
C SER A 64 -20.42 -14.34 -15.54
N ALA A 65 -19.55 -15.29 -15.20
CA ALA A 65 -19.42 -16.57 -15.89
C ALA A 65 -20.58 -17.55 -15.60
N GLY A 66 -21.56 -17.18 -14.75
CA GLY A 66 -22.71 -18.02 -14.39
C GLY A 66 -22.39 -19.09 -13.35
N GLY A 67 -21.37 -18.90 -12.52
CA GLY A 67 -21.05 -19.81 -11.42
C GLY A 67 -22.11 -19.83 -10.31
N ASP A 68 -21.96 -20.76 -9.37
CA ASP A 68 -22.91 -21.00 -8.26
C ASP A 68 -22.94 -19.89 -7.18
N ILE A 69 -22.21 -18.80 -7.38
CA ILE A 69 -22.15 -17.68 -6.42
C ILE A 69 -23.36 -16.77 -6.65
N PRO A 70 -24.16 -16.45 -5.59
CA PRO A 70 -25.32 -15.59 -5.73
C PRO A 70 -24.99 -14.24 -6.39
N ALA A 71 -25.85 -13.82 -7.32
CA ALA A 71 -25.83 -12.46 -7.82
C ALA A 71 -25.91 -11.48 -6.64
N PHE A 72 -25.08 -10.43 -6.66
CA PHE A 72 -24.95 -9.43 -5.58
C PHE A 72 -24.29 -9.92 -4.27
N ALA A 73 -23.66 -11.10 -4.27
CA ALA A 73 -22.81 -11.47 -3.14
C ALA A 73 -21.69 -10.42 -2.93
N LEU A 74 -21.61 -9.85 -1.73
CA LEU A 74 -20.59 -8.86 -1.35
C LEU A 74 -19.48 -9.48 -0.49
N ASN A 75 -19.14 -10.74 -0.77
CA ASN A 75 -18.11 -11.46 -0.05
C ASN A 75 -17.09 -12.06 -1.03
N PRO A 76 -15.92 -11.43 -1.22
CA PRO A 76 -14.92 -11.91 -2.16
C PRO A 76 -14.27 -13.23 -1.74
N ALA A 77 -14.46 -13.68 -0.49
CA ALA A 77 -14.00 -15.00 -0.04
C ALA A 77 -14.68 -16.15 -0.80
N LEU A 78 -15.88 -15.92 -1.35
CA LEU A 78 -16.64 -16.92 -2.10
C LEU A 78 -15.95 -17.33 -3.41
N ALA A 79 -15.09 -16.47 -3.96
CA ALA A 79 -14.31 -16.74 -5.17
C ALA A 79 -12.84 -17.12 -4.87
N GLY A 80 -12.48 -17.33 -3.60
CA GLY A 80 -11.11 -17.62 -3.16
C GLY A 80 -10.80 -19.13 -3.03
N PRO A 81 -9.52 -19.57 -3.14
CA PRO A 81 -9.12 -20.98 -3.10
C PRO A 81 -9.31 -21.75 -1.76
N GLY A 82 -10.09 -21.24 -0.80
CA GLY A 82 -10.17 -21.82 0.55
C GLY A 82 -11.44 -21.53 1.34
N GLY A 83 -12.49 -20.98 0.72
CA GLY A 83 -13.70 -20.57 1.44
C GLY A 83 -13.47 -19.39 2.40
N THR A 84 -14.30 -19.29 3.44
CA THR A 84 -14.58 -18.09 4.28
C THR A 84 -13.41 -17.38 4.98
N LYS A 85 -12.16 -17.88 4.89
CA LYS A 85 -11.00 -17.22 5.49
C LYS A 85 -10.44 -16.13 4.58
N VAL A 86 -10.76 -14.88 4.91
CA VAL A 86 -10.17 -13.71 4.25
C VAL A 86 -8.80 -13.43 4.84
N ASN A 87 -7.75 -13.51 4.02
CA ASN A 87 -6.43 -12.97 4.38
C ASN A 87 -6.42 -11.47 4.07
N TYR A 88 -6.50 -10.65 5.12
CA TYR A 88 -6.45 -9.19 4.99
C TYR A 88 -5.04 -8.64 4.87
N TRP A 89 -3.98 -9.42 5.13
CA TRP A 89 -2.62 -8.92 4.99
C TRP A 89 -2.17 -9.00 3.53
N PRO A 90 -1.49 -7.97 2.99
CA PRO A 90 -0.98 -8.01 1.62
C PRO A 90 0.07 -9.10 1.48
N ASP A 91 0.01 -9.83 0.37
CA ASP A 91 1.03 -10.82 0.06
C ASP A 91 2.24 -10.13 -0.59
N TRP A 92 3.38 -10.82 -0.67
CA TRP A 92 4.60 -10.24 -1.27
C TRP A 92 4.39 -9.78 -2.72
N GLU A 93 3.51 -10.46 -3.46
CA GLU A 93 3.12 -10.11 -4.83
C GLU A 93 2.36 -8.78 -4.91
N ASP A 94 1.58 -8.43 -3.87
CA ASP A 94 0.85 -7.17 -3.81
C ASP A 94 1.82 -6.00 -3.53
N ILE A 95 2.80 -6.22 -2.65
CA ILE A 95 3.83 -5.22 -2.32
C ILE A 95 4.75 -4.96 -3.52
N ARG A 96 5.16 -6.02 -4.23
CA ARG A 96 6.02 -5.91 -5.43
C ARG A 96 5.25 -5.50 -6.69
N SER A 97 3.94 -5.29 -6.59
CA SER A 97 3.12 -4.93 -7.73
C SER A 97 3.54 -3.59 -8.36
N TRP A 98 3.26 -3.45 -9.66
CA TRP A 98 3.55 -2.25 -10.44
C TRP A 98 2.90 -0.97 -9.89
N ALA A 99 1.79 -1.09 -9.16
CA ALA A 99 1.10 0.06 -8.57
C ALA A 99 1.79 0.55 -7.28
N VAL A 100 2.50 -0.33 -6.58
CA VAL A 100 3.06 -0.06 -5.24
C VAL A 100 4.56 0.18 -5.34
N ALA A 101 5.32 -0.79 -5.85
CA ALA A 101 6.79 -0.78 -5.77
C ALA A 101 7.45 0.50 -6.37
N PRO A 102 7.06 1.02 -7.55
CA PRO A 102 7.67 2.21 -8.12
C PRO A 102 7.42 3.51 -7.34
N VAL A 103 6.37 3.55 -6.49
CA VAL A 103 6.03 4.73 -5.71
C VAL A 103 6.68 4.67 -4.33
N TYR A 104 6.46 3.58 -3.59
CA TYR A 104 6.95 3.50 -2.20
C TYR A 104 8.42 3.10 -2.12
N GLY A 105 8.94 2.33 -3.07
CA GLY A 105 10.34 1.88 -3.09
C GLY A 105 11.34 3.05 -3.09
N PRO A 106 11.27 3.99 -4.05
CA PRO A 106 12.14 5.16 -4.08
C PRO A 106 12.01 6.04 -2.84
N LEU A 107 10.79 6.21 -2.30
CA LEU A 107 10.57 7.02 -1.10
C LEU A 107 11.19 6.37 0.14
N LEU A 108 11.10 5.04 0.29
CA LEU A 108 11.79 4.31 1.35
C LEU A 108 13.32 4.44 1.23
N LEU A 109 13.87 4.27 0.04
CA LEU A 109 15.31 4.42 -0.19
C LEU A 109 15.80 5.83 0.13
N ALA A 110 15.05 6.86 -0.29
CA ALA A 110 15.35 8.25 0.03
C ALA A 110 15.31 8.51 1.53
N GLY A 111 14.27 8.04 2.23
CA GLY A 111 14.15 8.19 3.68
C GLY A 111 15.28 7.50 4.45
N ILE A 112 15.68 6.30 4.03
CA ILE A 112 16.81 5.57 4.64
C ILE A 112 18.10 6.35 4.43
N ALA A 113 18.36 6.83 3.21
CA ALA A 113 19.54 7.62 2.92
C ALA A 113 19.61 8.91 3.77
N ILE A 114 18.48 9.61 3.92
CA ILE A 114 18.38 10.82 4.74
C ILE A 114 18.58 10.50 6.22
N ALA A 115 17.96 9.42 6.72
CA ALA A 115 18.10 9.01 8.11
C ALA A 115 19.55 8.63 8.45
N VAL A 116 20.22 7.85 7.61
CA VAL A 116 21.63 7.51 7.79
C VAL A 116 22.51 8.76 7.76
N TRP A 117 22.28 9.66 6.79
CA TRP A 117 23.04 10.91 6.69
C TRP A 117 22.86 11.80 7.92
N ALA A 118 21.62 11.97 8.41
CA ALA A 118 21.29 12.78 9.58
C ALA A 118 21.68 12.15 10.92
N HIS A 119 22.00 10.86 10.96
CA HIS A 119 22.54 10.22 12.16
C HIS A 119 24.06 10.45 12.29
N CYS A 120 24.75 10.65 11.17
CA CYS A 120 26.20 10.84 11.11
C CYS A 120 26.66 12.30 11.25
N HIS A 121 25.75 13.27 11.21
CA HIS A 121 26.03 14.71 11.33
C HIS A 121 25.26 15.28 12.51
#